data_AF-A0A7J8WCB3-F1
#
_entry.id   AF-A0A7J8WCB3-F1
#
_cell.length_a   1.000
_cell.length_b   1.000
_cell.length_c   1.000
_cell.angle_alpha   90.00
_cell.angle_beta   90.00
_cell.angle_gamma   90.00
#
_symmetry.space_group_name_H-M   'P 1'
#
loop_
_entity.id
_entity.type
_entity.pdbx_description
1 polymer ?
#
loop_
_entity_poly.entity_id
_entity_poly.type
_entity_poly.pdbx_seq_one_letter_code
_entity_poly.pdbx_strand_id
1 'polypeptide(L)'
;MASIFSQPGCCFRIHRRCRFNSLRFFPSKPFASHSNSHRHFSHKPLRKSFALDVSRSFSQSHHLLNADLPALHHFIAQSSLTASQPPPRIFPSDESVSEVASKGRIYHETYGCQMNINDMEIVLSIMKNAGYSETVEVPESAEIIFINTCAIRDNAEQKVWQRLNYFWFLKRCWKSNVDSGRAQSLQPPKVVVLGCMAERLKDKILDADKMVDVVCGPDAYRDLPRLLEEVDYGQKGINTLLSLEETYADISPVRISKNAVTAFVSVMRGCNNMCSFCIVPFTRGRERSRPVESIVKEVGELCKEGVKEVTLLGQNVNSYNDASGSENEIEPGNNWALSEGFKSMCKVKNMGLRFADLLDRLSTEFPEMRFRYTSPHPKDFPDELLYVMRDCHNICKCIHLPAQTGSTTVLERMRRGYSRGAYLELVQKIRRIIPDVGISSDFICGFCGETEEEHADTLSLIKAVGYDMAYIFAYSMREKTHAHRNYSDDVPEEVKQRRLSELIKAFHETTCQHYDSQVGTIQLVLVEGPNRKAPETELVGKSDRGHRVSFVNLPLLDRDNQGDSKQNPVVGDYVEVHITKSTRTSLYGEALAITKLTTFYNNVEKATVACGI
;
A
#
# COMPACT_ATOMS: atom_id res chain seq x y z
N MET A 1 24.84 16.17 -33.94
CA MET A 1 24.41 16.85 -35.19
C MET A 1 23.51 15.89 -35.95
N ALA A 2 22.43 16.39 -36.60
CA ALA A 2 21.67 15.85 -37.75
C ALA A 2 21.42 14.31 -37.89
N SER A 3 20.30 13.79 -38.44
CA SER A 3 19.07 14.38 -38.99
C SER A 3 17.99 13.30 -39.20
N ILE A 4 16.75 13.77 -38.97
CA ILE A 4 15.38 13.37 -39.35
C ILE A 4 15.17 12.65 -40.71
N PHE A 5 14.07 11.88 -40.80
CA PHE A 5 13.39 11.26 -41.98
C PHE A 5 14.04 9.98 -42.57
N SER A 6 13.33 9.01 -43.18
CA SER A 6 11.98 9.00 -43.80
C SER A 6 11.28 7.61 -43.76
N GLN A 7 9.95 7.59 -43.98
CA GLN A 7 9.17 6.39 -44.37
C GLN A 7 9.33 6.08 -45.88
N PRO A 8 8.84 4.91 -46.33
CA PRO A 8 8.05 4.86 -47.57
C PRO A 8 6.65 4.27 -47.34
N GLY A 9 5.64 4.83 -48.00
CA GLY A 9 4.28 4.29 -48.05
C GLY A 9 4.01 3.48 -49.33
N CYS A 10 2.88 2.77 -49.37
CA CYS A 10 2.34 2.19 -50.59
C CYS A 10 0.94 2.75 -50.88
N CYS A 11 0.61 2.92 -52.16
CA CYS A 11 -0.48 3.76 -52.63
C CYS A 11 -1.42 2.98 -53.57
N PHE A 12 -2.73 3.06 -53.34
CA PHE A 12 -3.75 2.74 -54.34
C PHE A 12 -4.86 3.80 -54.32
N ARG A 13 -5.50 4.02 -55.47
CA ARG A 13 -6.17 5.28 -55.84
C ARG A 13 -7.39 4.98 -56.73
N ILE A 14 -8.27 5.98 -56.94
CA ILE A 14 -9.31 6.07 -58.02
C ILE A 14 -10.65 5.34 -57.66
N HIS A 15 -11.87 5.86 -57.84
CA HIS A 15 -12.39 7.12 -58.43
C HIS A 15 -13.66 7.70 -57.76
N ARG A 16 -14.11 8.89 -58.24
CA ARG A 16 -15.30 9.65 -57.79
C ARG A 16 -16.60 9.26 -58.52
N ARG A 17 -17.77 9.56 -57.93
CA ARG A 17 -18.85 10.35 -58.58
C ARG A 17 -19.87 10.91 -57.56
N CYS A 18 -20.41 12.10 -57.84
CA CYS A 18 -21.43 12.80 -57.04
C CYS A 18 -22.85 12.54 -57.57
N ARG A 19 -23.91 12.80 -56.78
CA ARG A 19 -24.98 13.79 -57.09
C ARG A 19 -26.11 13.85 -56.03
N PHE A 20 -26.34 15.08 -55.53
CA PHE A 20 -27.63 15.81 -55.30
C PHE A 20 -28.77 15.35 -54.36
N ASN A 21 -29.42 16.41 -53.84
CA ASN A 21 -30.72 16.56 -53.16
C ASN A 21 -30.79 16.24 -51.64
N SER A 22 -31.43 17.06 -50.79
CA SER A 22 -31.89 18.47 -50.94
C SER A 22 -32.31 19.07 -49.59
N LEU A 23 -32.05 20.38 -49.38
CA LEU A 23 -32.91 21.42 -48.76
C LEU A 23 -34.03 20.95 -47.78
N ARG A 24 -34.24 21.46 -46.56
CA ARG A 24 -34.11 22.81 -45.93
C ARG A 24 -34.28 22.62 -44.39
N PHE A 25 -34.23 23.60 -43.47
CA PHE A 25 -34.14 25.07 -43.52
C PHE A 25 -33.41 25.62 -42.24
N PHE A 26 -33.32 26.94 -42.13
CA PHE A 26 -33.00 27.81 -40.98
C PHE A 26 -34.20 28.81 -40.82
N PRO A 27 -34.34 29.72 -39.83
CA PRO A 27 -33.28 30.49 -39.16
C PRO A 27 -33.49 30.87 -37.66
N SER A 28 -32.71 31.86 -37.21
CA SER A 28 -32.32 32.17 -35.84
C SER A 28 -32.66 33.60 -35.36
N LYS A 29 -32.95 33.76 -34.04
CA LYS A 29 -32.68 34.95 -33.17
C LYS A 29 -33.33 36.31 -33.61
N PRO A 30 -33.19 37.46 -32.87
CA PRO A 30 -32.64 37.74 -31.52
C PRO A 30 -33.50 38.67 -30.59
N PHE A 31 -32.98 38.92 -29.36
CA PHE A 31 -33.05 40.12 -28.48
C PHE A 31 -34.35 40.94 -28.22
N ALA A 32 -34.65 41.18 -26.93
CA ALA A 32 -34.86 42.52 -26.32
C ALA A 32 -34.95 42.46 -24.77
N SER A 33 -34.85 43.61 -24.09
CA SER A 33 -34.70 43.77 -22.62
C SER A 33 -35.65 44.81 -22.01
N HIS A 34 -36.02 44.69 -20.72
CA HIS A 34 -36.45 45.72 -19.72
C HIS A 34 -37.26 45.01 -18.58
N SER A 35 -37.44 45.50 -17.33
CA SER A 35 -37.00 46.71 -16.60
C SER A 35 -37.07 46.52 -15.06
N ASN A 36 -36.56 47.49 -14.29
CA ASN A 36 -36.44 47.51 -12.81
C ASN A 36 -37.77 47.55 -12.02
N SER A 37 -37.71 47.15 -10.73
CA SER A 37 -38.24 48.00 -9.64
C SER A 37 -37.57 47.71 -8.28
N HIS A 38 -37.33 48.76 -7.49
CA HIS A 38 -36.83 48.71 -6.11
C HIS A 38 -37.98 48.76 -5.09
N ARG A 39 -37.75 48.26 -3.86
CA ARG A 39 -38.17 48.94 -2.61
C ARG A 39 -37.34 48.48 -1.39
N HIS A 40 -37.09 49.41 -0.47
CA HIS A 40 -36.29 49.27 0.77
C HIS A 40 -37.18 49.45 2.01
N PHE A 41 -36.57 49.35 3.21
CA PHE A 41 -37.06 49.68 4.57
C PHE A 41 -37.97 48.64 5.27
N SER A 42 -37.90 48.39 6.60
CA SER A 42 -36.87 48.69 7.62
C SER A 42 -37.10 47.97 8.98
N HIS A 43 -36.05 47.94 9.81
CA HIS A 43 -35.84 47.34 11.14
C HIS A 43 -36.93 47.29 12.25
N LYS A 44 -36.96 46.12 12.94
CA LYS A 44 -36.93 45.87 14.43
C LYS A 44 -38.12 46.30 15.33
N PRO A 45 -38.20 45.85 16.61
CA PRO A 45 -37.83 44.54 17.22
C PRO A 45 -38.89 43.99 18.24
N LEU A 46 -38.72 42.76 18.77
CA LEU A 46 -38.93 42.47 20.21
C LEU A 46 -38.42 41.08 20.66
N ARG A 47 -38.09 40.97 21.96
CA ARG A 47 -37.54 39.79 22.66
C ARG A 47 -38.65 38.79 23.06
N LYS A 48 -38.32 37.49 23.13
CA LYS A 48 -38.14 36.74 24.39
C LYS A 48 -37.59 35.32 24.17
N SER A 49 -37.29 34.65 25.27
CA SER A 49 -36.33 33.56 25.42
C SER A 49 -36.92 32.33 26.13
N PHE A 50 -36.11 31.26 26.14
CA PHE A 50 -36.14 30.05 26.98
C PHE A 50 -36.79 28.77 26.42
N ALA A 51 -36.08 27.69 26.74
CA ALA A 51 -36.35 26.30 26.41
C ALA A 51 -37.27 25.63 27.44
N LEU A 52 -37.69 24.40 27.14
CA LEU A 52 -38.25 23.47 28.12
C LEU A 52 -37.87 22.03 27.72
N ASP A 53 -37.20 21.34 28.64
CA ASP A 53 -37.31 19.89 28.79
C ASP A 53 -38.78 19.51 29.07
N VAL A 54 -39.14 18.23 28.86
CA VAL A 54 -39.65 17.37 29.94
C VAL A 54 -39.93 15.94 29.45
N SER A 55 -39.55 14.99 30.29
CA SER A 55 -39.71 13.54 30.18
C SER A 55 -41.09 13.01 30.61
N ARG A 56 -41.33 11.70 30.39
CA ARG A 56 -42.40 10.83 30.97
C ARG A 56 -43.80 10.96 30.33
N SER A 57 -44.68 9.95 30.31
CA SER A 57 -44.57 8.46 30.36
C SER A 57 -46.00 7.86 30.32
N PHE A 58 -46.22 6.68 29.71
CA PHE A 58 -47.47 5.85 29.83
C PHE A 58 -48.77 6.51 29.28
N SER A 59 -49.81 5.83 28.78
CA SER A 59 -50.17 4.44 28.39
C SER A 59 -51.08 4.57 27.12
N GLN A 60 -51.63 3.59 26.40
CA GLN A 60 -52.17 2.24 26.67
C GLN A 60 -52.09 1.42 25.35
N SER A 61 -52.06 0.08 25.36
CA SER A 61 -53.29 -0.69 25.15
C SER A 61 -53.14 -2.20 25.45
N HIS A 62 -54.16 -2.72 26.14
CA HIS A 62 -54.64 -4.11 26.23
C HIS A 62 -53.69 -5.28 26.57
N HIS A 63 -53.87 -5.78 27.81
CA HIS A 63 -53.60 -7.16 28.19
C HIS A 63 -54.49 -8.17 27.45
N LEU A 64 -53.93 -9.33 27.11
CA LEU A 64 -54.52 -10.64 27.38
C LEU A 64 -53.39 -11.63 27.73
N LEU A 65 -53.67 -12.58 28.62
CA LEU A 65 -52.66 -13.39 29.31
C LEU A 65 -52.38 -14.72 28.60
N ASN A 66 -51.12 -15.16 28.61
CA ASN A 66 -50.76 -16.51 29.04
C ASN A 66 -49.32 -16.50 29.60
N ALA A 67 -49.08 -17.33 30.61
CA ALA A 67 -47.87 -17.31 31.44
C ALA A 67 -46.78 -18.30 30.96
N ASP A 68 -45.65 -18.28 31.67
CA ASP A 68 -44.49 -19.17 31.56
C ASP A 68 -43.52 -18.94 30.38
N LEU A 69 -42.77 -17.83 30.47
CA LEU A 69 -41.51 -17.61 29.76
C LEU A 69 -40.44 -17.07 30.74
N PRO A 70 -39.27 -17.72 30.89
CA PRO A 70 -38.21 -17.23 31.77
C PRO A 70 -37.64 -15.88 31.32
N ALA A 71 -37.50 -14.93 32.26
CA ALA A 71 -36.94 -13.62 31.96
C ALA A 71 -35.42 -13.65 31.72
N LEU A 72 -34.91 -12.63 31.04
CA LEU A 72 -33.52 -12.50 30.55
C LEU A 72 -32.41 -12.86 31.56
N HIS A 73 -32.63 -12.61 32.86
CA HIS A 73 -31.67 -12.93 33.91
C HIS A 73 -31.37 -14.43 34.03
N HIS A 74 -32.34 -15.31 33.70
CA HIS A 74 -32.17 -16.76 33.71
C HIS A 74 -31.12 -17.22 32.69
N PHE A 75 -31.12 -16.61 31.50
CA PHE A 75 -30.14 -16.91 30.44
C PHE A 75 -28.73 -16.39 30.76
N ILE A 76 -28.62 -15.29 31.51
CA ILE A 76 -27.33 -14.74 31.98
C ILE A 76 -26.73 -15.63 33.09
N ALA A 77 -27.57 -16.16 33.98
CA ALA A 77 -27.12 -17.11 35.01
C ALA A 77 -26.66 -18.45 34.40
N GLN A 78 -27.38 -18.99 33.42
CA GLN A 78 -26.99 -20.24 32.75
C GLN A 78 -25.69 -20.11 31.95
N SER A 79 -25.50 -19.02 31.21
CA SER A 79 -24.27 -18.78 30.43
C SER A 79 -23.03 -18.58 31.30
N SER A 80 -23.19 -17.98 32.48
CA SER A 80 -22.11 -17.82 33.48
C SER A 80 -21.69 -19.15 34.12
N LEU A 81 -22.61 -20.11 34.26
CA LEU A 81 -22.29 -21.45 34.79
C LEU A 81 -21.56 -22.32 33.75
N THR A 82 -21.94 -22.25 32.47
CA THR A 82 -21.24 -22.99 31.40
C THR A 82 -19.82 -22.49 31.13
N ALA A 83 -19.49 -21.24 31.47
CA ALA A 83 -18.16 -20.66 31.28
C ALA A 83 -17.09 -21.18 32.28
N SER A 84 -17.46 -22.06 33.22
CA SER A 84 -16.60 -22.50 34.33
C SER A 84 -16.01 -23.92 34.18
N GLN A 85 -16.25 -24.61 33.06
CA GLN A 85 -15.65 -25.93 32.80
C GLN A 85 -14.39 -25.80 31.92
N PRO A 86 -13.27 -26.46 32.27
CA PRO A 86 -12.10 -26.52 31.39
C PRO A 86 -12.43 -27.34 30.14
N PRO A 87 -11.87 -27.00 28.96
CA PRO A 87 -12.10 -27.76 27.74
C PRO A 87 -11.61 -29.21 27.90
N PRO A 88 -12.26 -30.19 27.27
CA PRO A 88 -11.82 -31.58 27.33
C PRO A 88 -10.41 -31.69 26.75
N ARG A 89 -9.50 -32.34 27.50
CA ARG A 89 -8.14 -32.61 27.05
C ARG A 89 -8.18 -33.59 25.88
N ILE A 90 -8.02 -33.07 24.67
CA ILE A 90 -7.72 -33.88 23.49
C ILE A 90 -6.29 -34.41 23.67
N PHE A 91 -6.16 -35.71 23.87
CA PHE A 91 -4.87 -36.37 23.76
C PHE A 91 -4.46 -36.39 22.27
N PRO A 92 -3.19 -36.10 21.93
CA PRO A 92 -2.74 -36.27 20.56
C PRO A 92 -2.73 -37.77 20.24
N SER A 93 -3.73 -38.22 19.48
CA SER A 93 -3.64 -39.48 18.75
C SER A 93 -2.59 -39.33 17.67
N ASP A 94 -1.67 -40.29 17.60
CA ASP A 94 -0.59 -40.36 16.63
C ASP A 94 -1.17 -40.75 15.26
N GLU A 95 -1.88 -39.82 14.61
CA GLU A 95 -2.47 -40.02 13.30
C GLU A 95 -1.48 -39.63 12.20
N SER A 96 -1.07 -40.66 11.46
CA SER A 96 -0.31 -40.53 10.23
C SER A 96 -0.91 -39.49 9.30
N VAL A 97 -0.08 -38.60 8.74
CA VAL A 97 -0.48 -37.59 7.76
C VAL A 97 -1.03 -38.26 6.50
N SER A 98 -2.34 -38.50 6.46
CA SER A 98 -3.05 -38.91 5.27
C SER A 98 -3.11 -37.73 4.30
N GLU A 99 -2.69 -37.93 3.04
CA GLU A 99 -2.79 -36.91 1.99
C GLU A 99 -4.26 -36.55 1.75
N VAL A 100 -4.71 -35.45 2.35
CA VAL A 100 -6.03 -34.87 2.08
C VAL A 100 -6.01 -34.35 0.65
N ALA A 101 -6.80 -34.97 -0.22
CA ALA A 101 -6.97 -34.51 -1.59
C ALA A 101 -7.39 -33.03 -1.61
N SER A 102 -6.66 -32.20 -2.36
CA SER A 102 -6.90 -30.76 -2.46
C SER A 102 -8.35 -30.50 -2.89
N LYS A 103 -9.07 -29.64 -2.15
CA LYS A 103 -10.46 -29.25 -2.47
C LYS A 103 -10.58 -28.43 -3.77
N GLY A 104 -9.46 -28.03 -4.37
CA GLY A 104 -9.44 -27.39 -5.68
C GLY A 104 -8.17 -26.58 -5.96
N ARG A 105 -7.96 -26.25 -7.23
CA ARG A 105 -6.80 -25.48 -7.72
C ARG A 105 -7.08 -23.97 -7.73
N ILE A 106 -6.16 -23.20 -7.17
CA ILE A 106 -6.23 -21.74 -7.08
C ILE A 106 -5.33 -21.08 -8.14
N TYR A 107 -5.90 -20.18 -8.94
CA TYR A 107 -5.15 -19.18 -9.70
C TYR A 107 -5.32 -17.81 -9.05
N HIS A 108 -4.29 -16.97 -9.04
CA HIS A 108 -4.38 -15.62 -8.47
C HIS A 108 -3.67 -14.53 -9.28
N GLU A 109 -4.33 -13.38 -9.42
CA GLU A 109 -3.75 -12.15 -9.96
C GLU A 109 -3.77 -11.04 -8.92
N THR A 110 -2.66 -10.33 -8.76
CA THR A 110 -2.57 -9.19 -7.85
C THR A 110 -2.25 -7.91 -8.61
N TYR A 111 -3.18 -6.94 -8.56
CA TYR A 111 -3.09 -5.62 -9.18
C TYR A 111 -3.17 -4.52 -8.13
N GLY A 112 -2.02 -3.98 -7.71
CA GLY A 112 -2.04 -2.92 -6.70
C GLY A 112 -0.69 -2.48 -6.17
N CYS A 113 -0.59 -2.55 -4.84
CA CYS A 113 0.59 -2.18 -4.06
C CYS A 113 1.13 -3.39 -3.29
N GLN A 114 2.24 -3.19 -2.58
CA GLN A 114 2.91 -4.17 -1.73
C GLN A 114 1.94 -4.81 -0.72
N MET A 115 1.01 -4.01 -0.16
CA MET A 115 -0.03 -4.53 0.74
C MET A 115 -0.94 -5.56 0.06
N ASN A 116 -1.31 -5.39 -1.22
CA ASN A 116 -2.10 -6.40 -1.92
C ASN A 116 -1.31 -7.71 -2.14
N ILE A 117 0.01 -7.65 -2.28
CA ILE A 117 0.86 -8.86 -2.37
C ILE A 117 0.83 -9.59 -1.02
N ASN A 118 1.07 -8.88 0.08
CA ASN A 118 0.99 -9.41 1.44
C ASN A 118 -0.42 -9.96 1.77
N ASP A 119 -1.49 -9.26 1.36
CA ASP A 119 -2.86 -9.74 1.53
C ASP A 119 -3.09 -11.06 0.78
N MET A 120 -2.44 -11.27 -0.37
CA MET A 120 -2.56 -12.50 -1.13
C MET A 120 -1.87 -13.68 -0.41
N GLU A 121 -0.71 -13.46 0.22
CA GLU A 121 -0.03 -14.47 1.05
C GLU A 121 -0.88 -14.87 2.28
N ILE A 122 -1.60 -13.91 2.89
CA ILE A 122 -2.57 -14.18 3.97
C ILE A 122 -3.76 -14.99 3.46
N VAL A 123 -4.35 -14.60 2.33
CA VAL A 123 -5.49 -15.32 1.72
C VAL A 123 -5.10 -16.75 1.35
N LEU A 124 -3.91 -16.98 0.78
CA LEU A 124 -3.42 -18.33 0.47
C LEU A 124 -3.23 -19.17 1.74
N SER A 125 -2.83 -18.58 2.87
CA SER A 125 -2.77 -19.27 4.16
C SER A 125 -4.15 -19.70 4.67
N ILE A 126 -5.13 -18.79 4.63
CA ILE A 126 -6.53 -19.08 4.98
C ILE A 126 -7.11 -20.21 4.10
N MET A 127 -6.87 -20.12 2.79
CA MET A 127 -7.37 -21.11 1.82
C MET A 127 -6.68 -22.48 1.98
N LYS A 128 -5.37 -22.51 2.26
CA LYS A 128 -4.63 -23.74 2.59
C LYS A 128 -5.22 -24.43 3.81
N ASN A 129 -5.51 -23.68 4.88
CA ASN A 129 -6.14 -24.22 6.09
C ASN A 129 -7.57 -24.72 5.86
N ALA A 130 -8.29 -24.17 4.87
CA ALA A 130 -9.61 -24.64 4.44
C ALA A 130 -9.58 -25.89 3.53
N GLY A 131 -8.39 -26.35 3.11
CA GLY A 131 -8.17 -27.53 2.25
C GLY A 131 -7.83 -27.23 0.79
N TYR A 132 -7.53 -25.98 0.43
CA TYR A 132 -7.12 -25.58 -0.92
C TYR A 132 -5.62 -25.25 -0.95
N SER A 133 -4.80 -26.28 -1.14
CA SER A 133 -3.33 -26.18 -1.05
C SER A 133 -2.61 -26.04 -2.39
N GLU A 134 -3.31 -26.23 -3.52
CA GLU A 134 -2.71 -26.28 -4.85
C GLU A 134 -2.89 -24.96 -5.60
N THR A 135 -1.79 -24.34 -6.01
CA THR A 135 -1.76 -23.12 -6.84
C THR A 135 -1.31 -23.44 -8.26
N VAL A 136 -1.92 -22.80 -9.25
CA VAL A 136 -1.63 -23.00 -10.68
C VAL A 136 -1.25 -21.70 -11.39
N GLU A 137 -0.39 -21.81 -12.41
CA GLU A 137 0.10 -20.67 -13.21
C GLU A 137 -0.84 -20.24 -14.34
N VAL A 138 -1.84 -21.06 -14.70
CA VAL A 138 -2.79 -20.76 -15.80
C VAL A 138 -4.24 -20.81 -15.33
N PRO A 139 -5.07 -19.78 -15.62
CA PRO A 139 -6.43 -19.67 -15.10
C PRO A 139 -7.37 -20.75 -15.66
N GLU A 140 -7.09 -21.31 -16.83
CA GLU A 140 -7.87 -22.41 -17.42
C GLU A 140 -7.81 -23.70 -16.58
N SER A 141 -6.76 -23.89 -15.79
CA SER A 141 -6.58 -25.07 -14.94
C SER A 141 -7.19 -24.93 -13.54
N ALA A 142 -7.62 -23.71 -13.17
CA ALA A 142 -8.11 -23.37 -11.84
C ALA A 142 -9.59 -23.71 -11.63
N GLU A 143 -9.94 -23.91 -10.37
CA GLU A 143 -11.32 -24.02 -9.87
C GLU A 143 -11.73 -22.73 -9.14
N ILE A 144 -10.76 -22.00 -8.57
CA ILE A 144 -10.95 -20.69 -7.95
C ILE A 144 -9.97 -19.70 -8.57
N ILE A 145 -10.49 -18.56 -9.04
CA ILE A 145 -9.72 -17.45 -9.60
C ILE A 145 -9.84 -16.26 -8.66
N PHE A 146 -8.77 -15.96 -7.92
CA PHE A 146 -8.67 -14.73 -7.12
C PHE A 146 -8.11 -13.58 -7.96
N ILE A 147 -8.76 -12.43 -7.92
CA ILE A 147 -8.21 -11.18 -8.42
C ILE A 147 -8.15 -10.16 -7.27
N ASN A 148 -6.96 -9.92 -6.73
CA ASN A 148 -6.70 -9.00 -5.63
C ASN A 148 -6.32 -7.62 -6.16
N THR A 149 -7.01 -6.58 -5.68
CA THR A 149 -7.14 -5.32 -6.40
C THR A 149 -7.03 -4.08 -5.50
N CYS A 150 -6.49 -3.02 -6.08
CA CYS A 150 -6.33 -1.73 -5.43
C CYS A 150 -7.35 -0.70 -5.94
N ALA A 151 -7.98 0.06 -5.03
CA ALA A 151 -8.94 1.11 -5.34
C ALA A 151 -8.30 2.49 -5.63
N ILE A 152 -6.97 2.60 -5.50
CA ILE A 152 -6.24 3.88 -5.45
C ILE A 152 -5.72 4.30 -6.84
N ARG A 153 -5.39 3.35 -7.74
CA ARG A 153 -4.78 3.63 -9.06
C ARG A 153 -5.76 3.30 -10.20
N ASP A 154 -6.12 4.29 -11.03
CA ASP A 154 -7.09 4.10 -12.15
C ASP A 154 -6.66 3.03 -13.15
N ASN A 155 -5.36 3.01 -13.49
CA ASN A 155 -4.79 2.01 -14.38
C ASN A 155 -4.84 0.57 -13.82
N ALA A 156 -5.05 0.39 -12.51
CA ALA A 156 -5.33 -0.93 -11.94
C ALA A 156 -6.81 -1.30 -12.13
N GLU A 157 -7.71 -0.36 -11.83
CA GLU A 157 -9.17 -0.49 -11.98
C GLU A 157 -9.56 -0.90 -13.41
N GLN A 158 -9.02 -0.22 -14.43
CA GLN A 158 -9.30 -0.53 -15.84
C GLN A 158 -8.81 -1.93 -16.26
N LYS A 159 -7.64 -2.36 -15.78
CA LYS A 159 -7.09 -3.71 -16.06
C LYS A 159 -7.95 -4.80 -15.45
N VAL A 160 -8.45 -4.60 -14.23
CA VAL A 160 -9.35 -5.55 -13.56
C VAL A 160 -10.61 -5.79 -14.40
N TRP A 161 -11.25 -4.74 -14.91
CA TRP A 161 -12.42 -4.90 -15.80
C TRP A 161 -12.11 -5.70 -17.07
N GLN A 162 -10.94 -5.52 -17.67
CA GLN A 162 -10.51 -6.33 -18.83
C GLN A 162 -10.27 -7.80 -18.46
N ARG A 163 -9.65 -8.08 -17.31
CA ARG A 163 -9.44 -9.45 -16.81
C ARG A 163 -10.75 -10.14 -16.43
N LEU A 164 -11.68 -9.44 -15.77
CA LEU A 164 -13.01 -9.96 -15.46
C LEU A 164 -13.79 -10.37 -16.72
N ASN A 165 -13.70 -9.61 -17.81
CA ASN A 165 -14.29 -9.99 -19.10
C ASN A 165 -13.70 -11.30 -19.65
N TYR A 166 -12.38 -11.47 -19.57
CA TYR A 166 -11.72 -12.71 -19.97
C TYR A 166 -12.11 -13.90 -19.06
N PHE A 167 -12.15 -13.73 -17.73
CA PHE A 167 -12.58 -14.79 -16.82
C PHE A 167 -14.06 -15.16 -16.99
N TRP A 168 -14.94 -14.19 -17.26
CA TRP A 168 -16.34 -14.45 -17.61
C TRP A 168 -16.47 -15.29 -18.88
N PHE A 169 -15.66 -15.00 -19.93
CA PHE A 169 -15.62 -15.83 -21.13
C PHE A 169 -15.09 -17.25 -20.82
N LEU A 170 -13.99 -17.36 -20.06
CA LEU A 170 -13.39 -18.63 -19.64
C LEU A 170 -14.41 -19.49 -18.88
N LYS A 171 -15.17 -18.89 -17.96
CA LYS A 171 -16.24 -19.54 -17.20
C LYS A 171 -17.40 -20.02 -18.08
N ARG A 172 -17.84 -19.22 -19.06
CA ARG A 172 -18.90 -19.60 -20.00
C ARG A 172 -18.48 -20.69 -20.99
N CYS A 173 -17.23 -20.66 -21.43
CA CYS A 173 -16.65 -21.61 -22.38
C CYS A 173 -15.99 -22.81 -21.69
N TRP A 174 -16.10 -22.95 -20.36
CA TRP A 174 -15.42 -23.98 -19.56
C TRP A 174 -15.60 -25.40 -20.14
N LYS A 175 -16.82 -25.80 -20.56
CA LYS A 175 -17.05 -27.10 -21.20
C LYS A 175 -16.16 -27.31 -22.43
N SER A 176 -16.13 -26.35 -23.34
CA SER A 176 -15.27 -26.40 -24.54
C SER A 176 -13.77 -26.36 -24.20
N ASN A 177 -13.38 -25.74 -23.09
CA ASN A 177 -12.00 -25.79 -22.58
C ASN A 177 -11.64 -27.18 -22.04
N VAL A 178 -12.59 -27.89 -21.41
CA VAL A 178 -12.43 -29.30 -21.00
C VAL A 178 -12.38 -30.23 -22.22
N ASP A 179 -13.32 -30.09 -23.15
CA ASP A 179 -13.39 -30.89 -24.40
C ASP A 179 -12.12 -30.75 -25.26
N SER A 180 -11.45 -29.60 -25.19
CA SER A 180 -10.18 -29.33 -25.89
C SER A 180 -8.92 -29.63 -25.06
N GLY A 181 -9.07 -30.23 -23.87
CA GLY A 181 -7.96 -30.61 -22.98
C GLY A 181 -7.22 -29.45 -22.32
N ARG A 182 -7.74 -28.22 -22.41
CA ARG A 182 -7.15 -27.00 -21.81
C ARG A 182 -7.51 -26.81 -20.33
N ALA A 183 -8.61 -27.42 -19.89
CA ALA A 183 -9.07 -27.39 -18.51
C ALA A 183 -9.31 -28.81 -18.01
N GLN A 184 -8.97 -29.08 -16.74
CA GLN A 184 -9.23 -30.36 -16.06
C GLN A 184 -10.31 -30.26 -14.97
N SER A 185 -10.85 -29.05 -14.75
CA SER A 185 -11.89 -28.82 -13.74
C SER A 185 -13.21 -29.52 -14.13
N LEU A 186 -13.89 -30.10 -13.13
CA LEU A 186 -15.23 -30.69 -13.24
C LEU A 186 -16.38 -29.66 -13.18
N GLN A 187 -16.06 -28.39 -12.88
CA GLN A 187 -17.01 -27.32 -12.70
C GLN A 187 -16.50 -25.98 -13.26
N PRO A 188 -17.38 -25.05 -13.68
CA PRO A 188 -16.95 -23.72 -14.09
C PRO A 188 -16.24 -23.00 -12.93
N PRO A 189 -15.09 -22.33 -13.17
CA PRO A 189 -14.33 -21.71 -12.10
C PRO A 189 -15.09 -20.58 -11.41
N LYS A 190 -14.91 -20.49 -10.09
CA LYS A 190 -15.43 -19.39 -9.24
C LYS A 190 -14.52 -18.17 -9.38
N VAL A 191 -15.09 -17.02 -9.72
CA VAL A 191 -14.35 -15.75 -9.87
C VAL A 191 -14.55 -14.88 -8.63
N VAL A 192 -13.44 -14.54 -7.96
CA VAL A 192 -13.44 -13.87 -6.66
C VAL A 192 -12.65 -12.57 -6.72
N VAL A 193 -13.31 -11.43 -6.47
CA VAL A 193 -12.65 -10.12 -6.38
C VAL A 193 -12.31 -9.80 -4.93
N LEU A 194 -11.03 -9.53 -4.68
CA LEU A 194 -10.47 -9.24 -3.35
C LEU A 194 -9.92 -7.80 -3.26
N GLY A 195 -9.87 -7.27 -2.04
CA GLY A 195 -9.08 -6.08 -1.71
C GLY A 195 -9.86 -4.76 -1.77
N CYS A 196 -9.17 -3.63 -1.89
CA CYS A 196 -9.79 -2.31 -1.70
C CYS A 196 -10.85 -1.98 -2.77
N MET A 197 -10.70 -2.47 -4.01
CA MET A 197 -11.66 -2.21 -5.09
C MET A 197 -12.99 -2.92 -4.83
N ALA A 198 -12.95 -4.10 -4.18
CA ALA A 198 -14.13 -4.88 -3.79
C ALA A 198 -15.07 -4.05 -2.90
N GLU A 199 -14.56 -3.42 -1.83
CA GLU A 199 -15.39 -2.55 -0.98
C GLU A 199 -15.80 -1.23 -1.66
N ARG A 200 -14.93 -0.64 -2.51
CA ARG A 200 -15.28 0.62 -3.16
C ARG A 200 -16.40 0.47 -4.20
N LEU A 201 -16.29 -0.55 -5.06
CA LEU A 201 -17.09 -0.72 -6.29
C LEU A 201 -18.07 -1.90 -6.23
N LYS A 202 -18.36 -2.45 -5.05
CA LYS A 202 -19.24 -3.63 -4.88
C LYS A 202 -20.51 -3.57 -5.71
N ASP A 203 -21.24 -2.46 -5.69
CA ASP A 203 -22.51 -2.32 -6.41
C ASP A 203 -22.30 -2.52 -7.92
N LYS A 204 -21.35 -1.79 -8.52
CA LYS A 204 -20.98 -1.92 -9.95
C LYS A 204 -20.45 -3.31 -10.31
N ILE A 205 -19.72 -3.98 -9.41
CA ILE A 205 -19.20 -5.35 -9.60
C ILE A 205 -20.33 -6.40 -9.53
N LEU A 206 -21.33 -6.16 -8.69
CA LEU A 206 -22.47 -7.06 -8.50
C LEU A 206 -23.50 -6.95 -9.62
N ASP A 207 -23.72 -5.74 -10.13
CA ASP A 207 -24.60 -5.46 -11.27
C ASP A 207 -24.03 -5.96 -12.60
N ALA A 208 -22.70 -6.08 -12.72
CA ALA A 208 -22.03 -6.54 -13.94
C ALA A 208 -22.24 -8.05 -14.22
N ASP A 209 -23.29 -8.37 -14.99
CA ASP A 209 -23.50 -9.59 -15.81
C ASP A 209 -23.09 -10.95 -15.21
N LYS A 210 -23.20 -11.09 -13.88
CA LYS A 210 -22.74 -12.26 -13.10
C LYS A 210 -21.26 -12.62 -13.38
N MET A 211 -20.43 -11.61 -13.61
CA MET A 211 -18.99 -11.76 -13.87
C MET A 211 -18.18 -12.21 -12.65
N VAL A 212 -18.73 -12.04 -11.45
CA VAL A 212 -18.10 -12.31 -10.17
C VAL A 212 -19.05 -13.08 -9.26
N ASP A 213 -18.51 -14.10 -8.60
CA ASP A 213 -19.22 -14.97 -7.65
C ASP A 213 -19.04 -14.51 -6.20
N VAL A 214 -17.82 -14.10 -5.85
CA VAL A 214 -17.48 -13.61 -4.50
C VAL A 214 -16.82 -12.23 -4.54
N VAL A 215 -17.26 -11.34 -3.66
CA VAL A 215 -16.68 -9.99 -3.45
C VAL A 215 -16.25 -9.86 -1.99
N CYS A 216 -14.95 -9.81 -1.73
CA CYS A 216 -14.39 -9.79 -0.37
C CYS A 216 -13.50 -8.55 -0.11
N GLY A 217 -13.85 -7.79 0.93
CA GLY A 217 -13.06 -6.67 1.44
C GLY A 217 -11.81 -7.13 2.21
N PRO A 218 -10.86 -6.21 2.47
CA PRO A 218 -9.56 -6.55 3.06
C PRO A 218 -9.59 -6.95 4.54
N ASP A 219 -10.67 -6.65 5.25
CA ASP A 219 -10.87 -7.00 6.67
C ASP A 219 -11.78 -8.23 6.84
N ALA A 220 -12.08 -8.95 5.75
CA ALA A 220 -13.03 -10.06 5.71
C ALA A 220 -12.46 -11.38 5.14
N TYR A 221 -11.14 -11.49 4.92
CA TYR A 221 -10.56 -12.66 4.24
C TYR A 221 -10.77 -13.99 4.97
N ARG A 222 -10.94 -13.99 6.31
CA ARG A 222 -11.30 -15.20 7.07
C ARG A 222 -12.63 -15.83 6.61
N ASP A 223 -13.50 -15.01 6.04
CA ASP A 223 -14.84 -15.41 5.59
C ASP A 223 -14.81 -16.12 4.22
N LEU A 224 -13.70 -16.06 3.48
CA LEU A 224 -13.59 -16.59 2.12
C LEU A 224 -14.03 -18.06 1.97
N PRO A 225 -13.67 -19.00 2.87
CA PRO A 225 -14.16 -20.38 2.77
C PRO A 225 -15.70 -20.45 2.80
N ARG A 226 -16.34 -19.73 3.74
CA ARG A 226 -17.80 -19.68 3.89
C ARG A 226 -18.47 -19.02 2.67
N LEU A 227 -17.90 -17.92 2.17
CA LEU A 227 -18.40 -17.24 0.96
C LEU A 227 -18.27 -18.11 -0.30
N LEU A 228 -17.27 -18.99 -0.36
CA LEU A 228 -17.09 -19.94 -1.47
C LEU A 228 -18.09 -21.10 -1.39
N GLU A 229 -18.47 -21.54 -0.19
CA GLU A 229 -19.53 -22.53 0.04
C GLU A 229 -20.92 -21.96 -0.33
N GLU A 230 -21.22 -20.69 -0.01
CA GLU A 230 -22.46 -20.01 -0.46
C GLU A 230 -22.64 -20.05 -1.98
N VAL A 231 -21.55 -19.98 -2.74
CA VAL A 231 -21.56 -20.09 -4.21
C VAL A 231 -21.86 -21.50 -4.69
N ASP A 232 -21.48 -22.55 -3.95
CA ASP A 232 -21.88 -23.94 -4.28
C ASP A 232 -23.39 -24.15 -4.11
N TYR A 233 -24.01 -23.45 -3.15
CA TYR A 233 -25.47 -23.38 -3.00
C TYR A 233 -26.15 -22.39 -3.97
N GLY A 234 -25.40 -21.82 -4.93
CA GLY A 234 -25.93 -20.96 -5.98
C GLY A 234 -26.19 -19.49 -5.59
N GLN A 235 -25.70 -19.05 -4.42
CA GLN A 235 -25.78 -17.65 -4.00
C GLN A 235 -24.51 -16.87 -4.44
N LYS A 236 -24.49 -15.54 -4.24
CA LYS A 236 -23.28 -14.74 -4.39
C LYS A 236 -22.69 -14.46 -3.00
N GLY A 237 -21.41 -14.76 -2.80
CA GLY A 237 -20.72 -14.46 -1.54
C GLY A 237 -20.29 -13.00 -1.48
N ILE A 238 -20.74 -12.24 -0.47
CA ILE A 238 -20.36 -10.84 -0.32
C ILE A 238 -20.03 -10.54 1.14
N ASN A 239 -18.77 -10.19 1.43
CA ASN A 239 -18.41 -9.57 2.69
C ASN A 239 -17.37 -8.47 2.47
N THR A 240 -17.78 -7.22 2.63
CA THR A 240 -16.90 -6.06 2.52
C THR A 240 -16.91 -5.20 3.79
N LEU A 241 -17.40 -5.76 4.90
CA LEU A 241 -17.47 -5.08 6.19
C LEU A 241 -16.05 -4.81 6.73
N LEU A 242 -15.86 -3.62 7.30
CA LEU A 242 -14.59 -3.22 7.89
C LEU A 242 -14.62 -3.52 9.39
N SER A 243 -13.67 -4.33 9.86
CA SER A 243 -13.54 -4.70 11.27
C SER A 243 -12.87 -3.57 12.07
N LEU A 244 -13.17 -3.48 13.36
CA LEU A 244 -12.47 -2.57 14.28
C LEU A 244 -11.20 -3.18 14.88
N GLU A 245 -11.01 -4.49 14.73
CA GLU A 245 -9.96 -5.26 15.44
C GLU A 245 -9.09 -6.11 14.50
N GLU A 246 -9.54 -6.40 13.28
CA GLU A 246 -8.82 -7.33 12.38
C GLU A 246 -7.44 -6.81 11.94
N THR A 247 -6.44 -7.66 12.19
CA THR A 247 -5.02 -7.46 11.87
C THR A 247 -4.36 -8.69 11.24
N TYR A 248 -5.00 -9.87 11.31
CA TYR A 248 -4.46 -11.19 10.94
C TYR A 248 -3.17 -11.59 11.70
N ALA A 249 -3.01 -11.10 12.94
CA ALA A 249 -1.82 -11.32 13.79
C ALA A 249 -1.53 -12.80 14.13
N ASP A 250 -2.54 -13.67 13.99
CA ASP A 250 -2.50 -15.11 14.27
C ASP A 250 -2.25 -15.97 13.02
N ILE A 251 -2.14 -15.36 11.83
CA ILE A 251 -1.96 -16.09 10.56
C ILE A 251 -0.53 -15.91 10.05
N SER A 252 0.29 -16.97 10.10
CA SER A 252 1.54 -17.03 9.32
C SER A 252 1.20 -17.06 7.81
N PRO A 253 1.65 -16.08 7.00
CA PRO A 253 1.32 -16.02 5.57
C PRO A 253 1.98 -17.13 4.75
N VAL A 254 1.33 -17.58 3.66
CA VAL A 254 1.94 -18.53 2.71
C VAL A 254 2.70 -17.75 1.64
N ARG A 255 4.03 -17.88 1.64
CA ARG A 255 4.95 -17.17 0.73
C ARG A 255 4.70 -17.57 -0.72
N ILE A 256 4.38 -16.60 -1.58
CA ILE A 256 4.17 -16.85 -3.03
C ILE A 256 5.49 -17.21 -3.71
N SER A 257 6.60 -16.60 -3.28
CA SER A 257 7.95 -16.85 -3.81
C SER A 257 8.82 -17.54 -2.76
N LYS A 258 8.89 -18.88 -2.83
CA LYS A 258 9.58 -19.74 -1.84
C LYS A 258 11.08 -19.42 -1.65
N ASN A 259 11.73 -18.82 -2.65
CA ASN A 259 13.16 -18.48 -2.63
C ASN A 259 13.39 -16.96 -2.64
N ALA A 260 12.44 -16.15 -2.17
CA ALA A 260 12.57 -14.70 -2.15
C ALA A 260 13.43 -14.21 -0.98
N VAL A 261 14.53 -13.53 -1.29
CA VAL A 261 15.41 -12.87 -0.30
C VAL A 261 14.80 -11.63 0.36
N THR A 262 13.66 -11.16 -0.15
CA THR A 262 12.91 -10.02 0.38
C THR A 262 11.50 -10.45 0.80
N ALA A 263 11.00 -9.87 1.89
CA ALA A 263 9.65 -10.11 2.39
C ALA A 263 8.91 -8.81 2.70
N PHE A 264 7.58 -8.89 2.63
CA PHE A 264 6.67 -7.87 3.14
C PHE A 264 6.06 -8.38 4.44
N VAL A 265 6.02 -7.53 5.46
CA VAL A 265 5.39 -7.85 6.76
C VAL A 265 4.42 -6.72 7.10
N SER A 266 3.13 -7.03 7.19
CA SER A 266 2.12 -6.06 7.62
C SER A 266 2.16 -5.88 9.13
N VAL A 267 2.54 -4.68 9.58
CA VAL A 267 2.59 -4.29 11.01
C VAL A 267 1.32 -3.56 11.46
N MET A 268 0.58 -2.98 10.51
CA MET A 268 -0.69 -2.32 10.79
C MET A 268 -1.61 -2.24 9.57
N ARG A 269 -2.90 -2.02 9.82
CA ARG A 269 -3.94 -1.80 8.80
C ARG A 269 -4.74 -0.53 9.08
N GLY A 270 -5.27 0.08 8.03
CA GLY A 270 -6.15 1.26 8.10
C GLY A 270 -5.41 2.60 8.23
N CYS A 271 -6.15 3.70 8.17
CA CYS A 271 -5.58 5.07 8.20
C CYS A 271 -6.57 6.07 8.81
N ASN A 272 -6.14 6.88 9.76
CA ASN A 272 -6.94 7.91 10.43
C ASN A 272 -6.67 9.33 9.90
N ASN A 273 -5.75 9.53 8.96
CA ASN A 273 -5.35 10.86 8.52
C ASN A 273 -6.44 11.64 7.75
N MET A 274 -7.45 10.97 7.19
CA MET A 274 -8.63 11.59 6.54
C MET A 274 -8.29 12.70 5.50
N CYS A 275 -7.14 12.58 4.81
CA CYS A 275 -6.72 13.48 3.74
C CYS A 275 -7.81 13.61 2.68
N SER A 276 -8.02 14.80 2.11
CA SER A 276 -9.27 15.07 1.39
C SER A 276 -9.46 14.24 0.10
N PHE A 277 -8.36 13.86 -0.54
CA PHE A 277 -8.29 13.01 -1.74
C PHE A 277 -8.24 11.50 -1.45
N CYS A 278 -8.03 11.09 -0.20
CA CYS A 278 -7.66 9.70 0.11
C CYS A 278 -8.88 8.82 0.41
N ILE A 279 -9.00 7.68 -0.30
CA ILE A 279 -10.07 6.69 -0.12
C ILE A 279 -9.77 5.60 0.92
N VAL A 280 -8.52 5.52 1.41
CA VAL A 280 -8.04 4.46 2.30
C VAL A 280 -8.89 4.30 3.57
N PRO A 281 -9.27 5.36 4.32
CA PRO A 281 -10.06 5.20 5.54
C PRO A 281 -11.42 4.52 5.32
N PHE A 282 -11.96 4.61 4.09
CA PHE A 282 -13.24 4.02 3.69
C PHE A 282 -13.09 2.63 3.02
N THR A 283 -11.87 2.13 2.84
CA THR A 283 -11.59 0.84 2.19
C THR A 283 -10.71 -0.10 3.02
N ARG A 284 -10.04 0.41 4.06
CA ARG A 284 -9.24 -0.35 5.05
C ARG A 284 -9.62 -0.05 6.51
N GLY A 285 -10.54 0.88 6.75
CA GLY A 285 -10.97 1.26 8.09
C GLY A 285 -9.96 2.14 8.85
N ARG A 286 -10.15 2.17 10.18
CA ARG A 286 -9.31 2.92 11.14
C ARG A 286 -7.97 2.23 11.35
N GLU A 287 -6.97 2.98 11.85
CA GLU A 287 -5.66 2.42 12.20
C GLU A 287 -5.78 1.35 13.28
N ARG A 288 -5.19 0.18 13.02
CA ARG A 288 -5.10 -0.99 13.91
C ARG A 288 -3.68 -1.55 13.79
N SER A 289 -2.92 -1.53 14.89
CA SER A 289 -1.59 -2.13 14.95
C SER A 289 -1.69 -3.61 15.32
N ARG A 290 -0.77 -4.41 14.78
CA ARG A 290 -0.54 -5.79 15.16
C ARG A 290 0.41 -5.83 16.38
N PRO A 291 0.28 -6.78 17.32
CA PRO A 291 1.21 -6.92 18.45
C PRO A 291 2.68 -7.07 18.05
N VAL A 292 3.61 -6.47 18.81
CA VAL A 292 5.05 -6.54 18.56
C VAL A 292 5.54 -7.99 18.53
N GLU A 293 5.15 -8.82 19.50
CA GLU A 293 5.57 -10.23 19.59
C GLU A 293 5.14 -11.04 18.36
N SER A 294 3.98 -10.73 17.79
CA SER A 294 3.47 -11.38 16.59
C SER A 294 4.29 -10.98 15.35
N ILE A 295 4.74 -9.74 15.26
CA ILE A 295 5.62 -9.25 14.18
C ILE A 295 7.02 -9.86 14.33
N VAL A 296 7.60 -9.81 15.53
CA VAL A 296 8.90 -10.40 15.85
C VAL A 296 8.91 -11.90 15.53
N LYS A 297 7.85 -12.64 15.87
CA LYS A 297 7.71 -14.06 15.53
C LYS A 297 7.74 -14.31 14.02
N GLU A 298 6.98 -13.55 13.23
CA GLU A 298 6.97 -13.69 11.77
C GLU A 298 8.33 -13.34 11.16
N VAL A 299 8.99 -12.28 11.63
CA VAL A 299 10.35 -11.92 11.18
C VAL A 299 11.36 -13.01 11.55
N GLY A 300 11.22 -13.63 12.72
CA GLY A 300 12.04 -14.77 13.14
C GLY A 300 11.79 -16.06 12.35
N GLU A 301 10.57 -16.26 11.83
CA GLU A 301 10.24 -17.32 10.86
C GLU A 301 10.92 -17.02 9.51
N LEU A 302 10.75 -15.81 8.96
CA LEU A 302 11.37 -15.36 7.71
C LEU A 302 12.92 -15.40 7.76
N CYS A 303 13.52 -15.09 8.90
CA CYS A 303 14.97 -15.17 9.10
C CYS A 303 15.49 -16.61 8.95
N LYS A 304 14.73 -17.60 9.47
CA LYS A 304 15.06 -19.03 9.34
C LYS A 304 14.85 -19.54 7.91
N GLU A 305 13.92 -18.96 7.16
CA GLU A 305 13.72 -19.21 5.73
C GLU A 305 14.81 -18.58 4.84
N GLY A 306 15.74 -17.80 5.42
CA GLY A 306 16.86 -17.17 4.70
C GLY A 306 16.55 -15.82 4.08
N VAL A 307 15.43 -15.17 4.46
CA VAL A 307 15.12 -13.79 4.06
C VAL A 307 16.18 -12.84 4.63
N LYS A 308 16.57 -11.84 3.81
CA LYS A 308 17.64 -10.87 4.11
C LYS A 308 17.14 -9.44 4.24
N GLU A 309 16.00 -9.09 3.63
CA GLU A 309 15.40 -7.77 3.74
C GLU A 309 13.90 -7.86 3.99
N VAL A 310 13.43 -7.27 5.10
CA VAL A 310 12.01 -7.14 5.42
C VAL A 310 11.57 -5.69 5.21
N THR A 311 10.50 -5.50 4.43
CA THR A 311 9.82 -4.21 4.30
C THR A 311 8.53 -4.21 5.11
N LEU A 312 8.52 -3.44 6.19
CA LEU A 312 7.35 -3.23 7.05
C LEU A 312 6.28 -2.41 6.31
N LEU A 313 5.05 -2.91 6.32
CA LEU A 313 3.90 -2.33 5.62
C LEU A 313 2.82 -1.83 6.58
N GLY A 314 2.36 -0.61 6.31
CA GLY A 314 1.14 -0.01 6.86
C GLY A 314 0.59 1.02 5.89
N GLN A 315 -0.62 1.56 6.14
CA GLN A 315 -1.10 2.74 5.39
C GLN A 315 -0.69 4.08 6.03
N ASN A 316 -0.23 4.05 7.29
CA ASN A 316 0.49 5.13 7.94
C ASN A 316 1.53 4.52 8.92
N VAL A 317 2.58 3.89 8.41
CA VAL A 317 3.39 2.91 9.18
C VAL A 317 4.00 3.46 10.47
N ASN A 318 4.38 4.73 10.51
CA ASN A 318 4.96 5.38 11.69
C ASN A 318 3.93 5.91 12.71
N SER A 319 2.63 5.78 12.43
CA SER A 319 1.57 5.87 13.46
C SER A 319 1.26 4.53 14.13
N TYR A 320 2.10 3.50 13.90
CA TYR A 320 2.04 2.26 14.65
C TYR A 320 2.09 2.56 16.16
N ASN A 321 1.12 1.98 16.85
CA ASN A 321 0.99 2.02 18.29
C ASN A 321 0.36 0.71 18.77
N ASP A 322 1.15 -0.11 19.47
CA ASP A 322 0.71 -1.40 20.02
C ASP A 322 0.39 -1.29 21.51
N ALA A 323 -0.91 -1.38 21.83
CA ALA A 323 -1.44 -1.31 23.19
C ALA A 323 -1.79 -2.69 23.76
N SER A 324 -1.24 -3.78 23.22
CA SER A 324 -1.52 -5.15 23.70
C SER A 324 -0.67 -5.58 24.90
N GLY A 325 0.43 -4.88 25.17
CA GLY A 325 1.23 -5.03 26.39
C GLY A 325 0.47 -4.61 27.67
N SER A 326 0.78 -5.28 28.78
CA SER A 326 0.10 -5.17 30.07
C SER A 326 -0.18 -3.73 30.52
N GLU A 327 -1.39 -3.48 31.03
CA GLU A 327 -1.90 -2.16 31.48
C GLU A 327 -1.03 -1.45 32.55
N ASN A 328 -0.04 -2.13 33.12
CA ASN A 328 0.81 -1.67 34.22
C ASN A 328 2.16 -1.03 33.79
N GLU A 329 2.58 -1.15 32.52
CA GLU A 329 3.85 -0.57 32.02
C GLU A 329 3.61 0.55 30.98
N ILE A 330 2.36 0.93 30.74
CA ILE A 330 2.01 2.00 29.80
C ILE A 330 2.22 3.36 30.47
N GLU A 331 3.46 3.88 30.41
CA GLU A 331 3.75 5.30 30.69
C GLU A 331 2.78 6.19 29.88
N PRO A 332 1.97 7.06 30.52
CA PRO A 332 1.15 8.03 29.81
C PRO A 332 2.04 8.93 28.95
N GLY A 333 1.81 8.95 27.64
CA GLY A 333 2.76 9.45 26.65
C GLY A 333 3.13 10.94 26.73
N ASN A 334 4.00 11.32 27.66
CA ASN A 334 4.63 12.64 27.72
C ASN A 334 5.53 12.89 26.49
N ASN A 335 6.09 11.83 25.89
CA ASN A 335 6.94 11.90 24.67
C ASN A 335 6.17 11.72 23.35
N TRP A 336 4.83 11.67 23.37
CA TRP A 336 4.02 11.49 22.16
C TRP A 336 3.85 12.79 21.34
N ALA A 337 4.97 13.45 21.05
CA ALA A 337 5.04 14.61 20.19
C ALA A 337 4.84 14.24 18.71
N LEU A 338 4.07 15.06 18.01
CA LEU A 338 4.11 15.15 16.55
C LEU A 338 5.36 15.95 16.13
N SER A 339 5.76 15.81 14.87
CA SER A 339 6.76 16.69 14.25
C SER A 339 6.39 18.17 14.43
N GLU A 340 7.39 19.04 14.61
CA GLU A 340 7.20 20.47 14.85
C GLU A 340 6.44 21.15 13.70
N GLY A 341 5.39 21.90 14.02
CA GLY A 341 4.51 22.55 13.03
C GLY A 341 3.42 21.66 12.42
N PHE A 342 3.33 20.37 12.80
CA PHE A 342 2.31 19.45 12.31
C PHE A 342 1.12 19.33 13.28
N LYS A 343 -0.07 19.05 12.74
CA LYS A 343 -1.32 18.85 13.49
C LYS A 343 -2.05 17.61 13.01
N SER A 344 -2.53 16.78 13.94
CA SER A 344 -3.44 15.67 13.61
C SER A 344 -4.89 16.15 13.62
N MET A 345 -5.68 15.76 12.61
CA MET A 345 -7.15 15.98 12.62
C MET A 345 -7.90 14.98 13.51
N CYS A 346 -7.27 13.86 13.84
CA CYS A 346 -7.87 12.78 14.61
C CYS A 346 -7.15 12.60 15.95
N LYS A 347 -7.93 12.35 17.02
CA LYS A 347 -7.40 11.96 18.32
C LYS A 347 -6.81 10.55 18.20
N VAL A 348 -5.52 10.42 18.50
CA VAL A 348 -4.82 9.14 18.60
C VAL A 348 -4.80 8.74 20.08
N LYS A 349 -4.80 7.44 20.38
CA LYS A 349 -4.49 6.94 21.72
C LYS A 349 -2.97 6.96 21.88
N ASN A 350 -2.45 7.67 22.88
CA ASN A 350 -1.01 7.77 23.15
C ASN A 350 -0.64 6.78 24.27
N MET A 351 -0.66 5.49 23.94
CA MET A 351 -0.56 4.36 24.89
C MET A 351 -0.04 3.12 24.16
N GLY A 352 1.14 2.61 24.53
CA GLY A 352 1.69 1.38 23.96
C GLY A 352 3.13 1.51 23.49
N LEU A 353 3.58 0.55 22.68
CA LEU A 353 4.86 0.58 21.97
C LEU A 353 4.71 1.30 20.62
N ARG A 354 5.62 2.22 20.33
CA ARG A 354 5.66 3.05 19.11
C ARG A 354 6.37 2.31 17.96
N PHE A 355 6.30 2.91 16.77
CA PHE A 355 7.06 2.43 15.61
C PHE A 355 8.59 2.41 15.82
N ALA A 356 9.12 3.34 16.61
CA ALA A 356 10.55 3.38 16.95
C ALA A 356 10.95 2.15 17.79
N ASP A 357 10.15 1.81 18.81
CA ASP A 357 10.39 0.66 19.68
C ASP A 357 10.31 -0.67 18.92
N LEU A 358 9.34 -0.80 18.00
CA LEU A 358 9.25 -1.96 17.10
C LEU A 358 10.50 -2.08 16.20
N LEU A 359 10.98 -0.97 15.63
CA LEU A 359 12.16 -0.96 14.78
C LEU A 359 13.44 -1.29 15.54
N ASP A 360 13.63 -0.72 16.72
CA ASP A 360 14.76 -1.00 17.61
C ASP A 360 14.78 -2.48 18.04
N ARG A 361 13.62 -3.02 18.42
CA ARG A 361 13.46 -4.43 18.78
C ARG A 361 13.81 -5.37 17.63
N LEU A 362 13.26 -5.12 16.44
CA LEU A 362 13.56 -5.91 15.24
C LEU A 362 15.03 -5.80 14.83
N SER A 363 15.60 -4.60 14.90
CA SER A 363 17.00 -4.35 14.59
C SER A 363 17.93 -5.15 15.51
N THR A 364 17.67 -5.12 16.81
CA THR A 364 18.46 -5.77 17.85
C THR A 364 18.35 -7.30 17.80
N GLU A 365 17.15 -7.86 17.54
CA GLU A 365 16.98 -9.31 17.42
C GLU A 365 17.54 -9.89 16.12
N PHE A 366 17.55 -9.13 15.03
CA PHE A 366 17.94 -9.61 13.70
C PHE A 366 19.03 -8.73 13.05
N PRO A 367 20.25 -8.66 13.61
CA PRO A 367 21.31 -7.74 13.18
C PRO A 367 21.80 -7.95 11.73
N GLU A 368 21.65 -9.16 11.19
CA GLU A 368 22.00 -9.52 9.80
C GLU A 368 20.80 -9.45 8.83
N MET A 369 19.64 -8.98 9.29
CA MET A 369 18.47 -8.72 8.45
C MET A 369 18.28 -7.22 8.28
N ARG A 370 18.12 -6.78 7.03
CA ARG A 370 17.89 -5.38 6.68
C ARG A 370 16.41 -5.02 6.79
N PHE A 371 16.10 -3.92 7.45
CA PHE A 371 14.75 -3.40 7.63
C PHE A 371 14.48 -2.15 6.81
N ARG A 372 13.37 -2.17 6.08
CA ARG A 372 12.77 -1.01 5.40
C ARG A 372 11.35 -0.81 5.89
N TYR A 373 10.80 0.36 5.63
CA TYR A 373 9.38 0.62 5.80
C TYR A 373 8.86 1.56 4.71
N THR A 374 7.54 1.57 4.48
CA THR A 374 6.91 2.39 3.43
C THR A 374 5.62 3.02 3.93
N SER A 375 5.19 4.09 3.24
CA SER A 375 3.98 4.86 3.59
C SER A 375 3.92 5.40 5.04
N PRO A 376 4.97 6.05 5.58
CA PRO A 376 4.84 6.86 6.78
C PRO A 376 4.18 8.23 6.48
N HIS A 377 3.67 8.90 7.50
CA HIS A 377 3.20 10.29 7.41
C HIS A 377 4.25 11.26 7.97
N PRO A 378 4.51 12.42 7.32
CA PRO A 378 5.46 13.42 7.82
C PRO A 378 5.18 14.01 9.22
N LYS A 379 3.99 13.74 9.79
CA LYS A 379 3.60 14.24 11.13
C LYS A 379 4.14 13.37 12.28
N ASP A 380 4.48 12.11 11.99
CA ASP A 380 4.78 11.07 12.97
C ASP A 380 6.30 10.72 12.94
N PHE A 381 7.17 11.74 12.85
CA PHE A 381 8.63 11.59 12.90
C PHE A 381 9.20 12.19 14.20
N PRO A 382 9.14 11.46 15.33
CA PRO A 382 9.85 11.84 16.54
C PRO A 382 11.36 11.66 16.36
N ASP A 383 12.15 12.42 17.14
CA ASP A 383 13.61 12.36 17.12
C ASP A 383 14.13 10.95 17.48
N GLU A 384 13.44 10.26 18.39
CA GLU A 384 13.65 8.85 18.77
C GLU A 384 13.75 7.93 17.53
N LEU A 385 12.81 8.05 16.58
CA LEU A 385 12.82 7.27 15.33
C LEU A 385 14.03 7.60 14.45
N LEU A 386 14.43 8.87 14.41
CA LEU A 386 15.58 9.32 13.63
C LEU A 386 16.91 8.90 14.25
N TYR A 387 17.00 8.78 15.57
CA TYR A 387 18.17 8.23 16.26
C TYR A 387 18.29 6.72 16.05
N VAL A 388 17.19 5.96 16.21
CA VAL A 388 17.15 4.51 15.90
C VAL A 388 17.61 4.27 14.44
N MET A 389 17.12 5.04 13.47
CA MET A 389 17.57 4.95 12.07
C MET A 389 19.02 5.39 11.81
N ARG A 390 19.61 6.21 12.69
CA ARG A 390 21.01 6.67 12.58
C ARG A 390 21.97 5.61 13.12
N ASP A 391 21.61 5.02 14.25
CA ASP A 391 22.48 4.19 15.08
C ASP A 391 22.40 2.70 14.70
N CYS A 392 21.25 2.24 14.19
CA CYS A 392 21.05 0.85 13.76
C CYS A 392 21.34 0.66 12.27
N HIS A 393 22.55 0.21 11.93
CA HIS A 393 23.00 0.02 10.54
C HIS A 393 22.18 -0.95 9.67
N ASN A 394 21.40 -1.84 10.30
CA ASN A 394 20.49 -2.73 9.57
C ASN A 394 19.12 -2.09 9.27
N ILE A 395 18.82 -0.89 9.78
CA ILE A 395 17.67 -0.09 9.38
C ILE A 395 18.09 0.84 8.24
N CYS A 396 17.42 0.73 7.09
CA CYS A 396 17.83 1.51 5.93
C CYS A 396 17.65 3.02 6.10
N LYS A 397 18.68 3.78 5.71
CA LYS A 397 18.69 5.24 5.66
C LYS A 397 17.94 5.77 4.43
N CYS A 398 16.72 5.27 4.23
CA CYS A 398 15.79 5.67 3.17
C CYS A 398 14.46 6.08 3.82
N ILE A 399 14.15 7.38 3.80
CA ILE A 399 12.89 7.89 4.33
C ILE A 399 11.98 8.28 3.16
N HIS A 400 10.85 7.57 3.05
CA HIS A 400 9.74 8.02 2.23
C HIS A 400 8.98 9.10 2.99
N LEU A 401 8.91 10.33 2.48
CA LEU A 401 8.30 11.48 3.15
C LEU A 401 7.25 12.12 2.22
N PRO A 402 5.99 11.66 2.21
CA PRO A 402 4.98 12.12 1.24
C PRO A 402 4.58 13.60 1.40
N ALA A 403 5.13 14.47 0.55
CA ALA A 403 4.82 15.89 0.51
C ALA A 403 3.39 16.15 0.00
N GLN A 404 2.97 15.40 -1.02
CA GLN A 404 1.78 15.57 -1.86
C GLN A 404 1.84 16.81 -2.76
N THR A 405 2.23 17.98 -2.24
CA THR A 405 2.33 19.25 -2.98
C THR A 405 3.29 20.20 -2.26
N GLY A 406 3.85 21.18 -2.96
CA GLY A 406 4.73 22.19 -2.38
C GLY A 406 4.03 23.48 -1.92
N SER A 407 2.73 23.63 -2.19
CA SER A 407 1.97 24.82 -1.78
C SER A 407 1.24 24.61 -0.46
N THR A 408 1.41 25.54 0.50
CA THR A 408 0.70 25.51 1.79
C THR A 408 -0.82 25.58 1.61
N THR A 409 -1.33 26.40 0.68
CA THR A 409 -2.77 26.53 0.44
C THR A 409 -3.36 25.26 -0.19
N VAL A 410 -2.59 24.54 -1.02
CA VAL A 410 -3.02 23.21 -1.50
C VAL A 410 -2.93 22.17 -0.38
N LEU A 411 -1.89 22.17 0.47
CA LEU A 411 -1.79 21.28 1.65
C LEU A 411 -2.99 21.43 2.60
N GLU A 412 -3.49 22.65 2.78
CA GLU A 412 -4.71 22.94 3.56
C GLU A 412 -5.96 22.34 2.91
N ARG A 413 -6.17 22.55 1.59
CA ARG A 413 -7.29 21.91 0.84
C ARG A 413 -7.15 20.37 0.80
N MET A 414 -5.93 19.85 0.82
CA MET A 414 -5.62 18.42 0.95
C MET A 414 -5.81 17.88 2.37
N ARG A 415 -6.06 18.75 3.37
CA ARG A 415 -6.19 18.44 4.80
C ARG A 415 -4.97 17.72 5.39
N ARG A 416 -3.77 18.19 5.04
CA ARG A 416 -2.50 17.56 5.44
C ARG A 416 -2.05 17.91 6.86
N GLY A 417 -2.50 19.04 7.41
CA GLY A 417 -2.21 19.46 8.78
C GLY A 417 -0.82 20.06 9.00
N TYR A 418 -0.13 20.47 7.94
CA TYR A 418 1.19 21.12 7.98
C TYR A 418 1.36 22.10 6.80
N SER A 419 2.35 22.99 6.90
CA SER A 419 2.72 23.94 5.85
C SER A 419 3.98 23.50 5.08
N ARG A 420 4.26 24.16 3.95
CA ARG A 420 5.52 23.99 3.22
C ARG A 420 6.75 24.25 4.11
N GLY A 421 6.67 25.24 4.99
CA GLY A 421 7.76 25.62 5.91
C GLY A 421 8.10 24.49 6.88
N ALA A 422 7.10 23.99 7.61
CA ALA A 422 7.27 22.88 8.55
C ALA A 422 7.78 21.60 7.87
N TYR A 423 7.36 21.34 6.63
CA TYR A 423 7.89 20.24 5.83
C TYR A 423 9.39 20.41 5.49
N LEU A 424 9.82 21.62 5.10
CA LEU A 424 11.23 21.91 4.83
C LEU A 424 12.10 21.85 6.10
N GLU A 425 11.58 22.34 7.23
CA GLU A 425 12.24 22.25 8.54
C GLU A 425 12.43 20.79 8.97
N LEU A 426 11.41 19.94 8.78
CA LEU A 426 11.51 18.50 9.02
C LEU A 426 12.56 17.83 8.12
N VAL A 427 12.59 18.16 6.82
CA VAL A 427 13.64 17.65 5.89
C VAL A 427 15.04 18.06 6.36
N GLN A 428 15.22 19.31 6.83
CA GLN A 428 16.50 19.78 7.38
C GLN A 428 16.86 19.07 8.69
N LYS A 429 15.89 18.81 9.57
CA LYS A 429 16.08 18.06 10.83
C LYS A 429 16.52 16.62 10.55
N ILE A 430 15.83 15.94 9.63
CA ILE A 430 16.18 14.60 9.15
C ILE A 430 17.62 14.57 8.63
N ARG A 431 18.00 15.48 7.72
CA ARG A 431 19.36 15.57 7.18
C ARG A 431 20.43 16.00 8.20
N ARG A 432 20.04 16.66 9.30
CA ARG A 432 20.98 16.99 10.39
C ARG A 432 21.30 15.78 11.25
N ILE A 433 20.32 14.91 11.49
CA ILE A 433 20.46 13.70 12.31
C ILE A 433 21.05 12.55 11.48
N ILE A 434 20.65 12.42 10.22
CA ILE A 434 21.11 11.40 9.26
C ILE A 434 21.62 12.11 7.99
N PRO A 435 22.88 12.57 7.95
CA PRO A 435 23.43 13.34 6.82
C PRO A 435 23.41 12.59 5.49
N ASP A 436 23.50 11.26 5.56
CA ASP A 436 23.58 10.35 4.42
C ASP A 436 22.24 9.67 4.09
N VAL A 437 21.12 10.29 4.45
CA VAL A 437 19.75 9.79 4.19
C VAL A 437 19.29 10.02 2.75
N GLY A 438 18.74 8.98 2.13
CA GLY A 438 17.97 9.09 0.90
C GLY A 438 16.52 9.49 1.21
N ILE A 439 15.98 10.48 0.51
CA ILE A 439 14.59 10.94 0.69
C ILE A 439 13.78 10.63 -0.56
N SER A 440 12.63 9.97 -0.39
CA SER A 440 11.65 9.79 -1.46
C SER A 440 10.31 10.46 -1.12
N SER A 441 9.45 10.70 -2.10
CA SER A 441 8.17 11.39 -1.86
C SER A 441 7.08 11.04 -2.88
N ASP A 442 5.83 11.34 -2.52
CA ASP A 442 4.67 11.31 -3.41
C ASP A 442 4.24 12.74 -3.75
N PHE A 443 3.86 12.98 -5.01
CA PHE A 443 3.31 14.24 -5.49
C PHE A 443 2.02 14.03 -6.29
N ILE A 444 1.06 14.92 -6.09
CA ILE A 444 -0.21 14.99 -6.80
C ILE A 444 -0.30 16.39 -7.43
N CYS A 445 -0.34 16.47 -8.75
CA CYS A 445 -0.56 17.72 -9.48
C CYS A 445 -1.98 17.82 -10.04
N GLY A 446 -2.46 19.04 -10.22
CA GLY A 446 -3.80 19.32 -10.74
C GLY A 446 -4.91 19.03 -9.73
N PHE A 447 -4.63 19.20 -8.44
CA PHE A 447 -5.67 19.10 -7.40
C PHE A 447 -6.73 20.21 -7.55
N CYS A 448 -7.91 20.02 -6.98
CA CYS A 448 -9.03 20.97 -7.02
C CYS A 448 -8.58 22.42 -6.70
N GLY A 449 -8.82 23.32 -7.64
CA GLY A 449 -8.48 24.75 -7.59
C GLY A 449 -6.98 25.08 -7.65
N GLU A 450 -6.09 24.15 -8.05
CA GLU A 450 -4.63 24.39 -8.09
C GLU A 450 -4.23 25.43 -9.16
N THR A 451 -3.64 26.56 -8.73
CA THR A 451 -3.19 27.64 -9.63
C THR A 451 -1.79 27.39 -10.21
N GLU A 452 -1.33 28.24 -11.14
CA GLU A 452 0.03 28.14 -11.69
C GLU A 452 1.09 28.49 -10.64
N GLU A 453 0.79 29.41 -9.71
CA GLU A 453 1.68 29.77 -8.60
C GLU A 453 1.84 28.60 -7.62
N GLU A 454 0.74 27.92 -7.27
CA GLU A 454 0.77 26.75 -6.38
C GLU A 454 1.49 25.54 -7.00
N HIS A 455 1.45 25.43 -8.33
CA HIS A 455 2.26 24.47 -9.09
C HIS A 455 3.74 24.87 -9.16
N ALA A 456 4.06 26.17 -9.33
CA ALA A 456 5.43 26.68 -9.27
C ALA A 456 6.06 26.50 -7.87
N ASP A 457 5.26 26.60 -6.81
CA ASP A 457 5.65 26.18 -5.46
C ASP A 457 6.03 24.70 -5.45
N THR A 458 5.23 23.81 -6.05
CA THR A 458 5.54 22.38 -6.09
C THR A 458 6.82 22.08 -6.86
N LEU A 459 7.05 22.73 -8.00
CA LEU A 459 8.30 22.66 -8.76
C LEU A 459 9.51 23.11 -7.93
N SER A 460 9.39 24.22 -7.19
CA SER A 460 10.48 24.74 -6.35
C SER A 460 10.74 23.88 -5.11
N LEU A 461 9.73 23.20 -4.55
CA LEU A 461 9.94 22.24 -3.45
C LEU A 461 10.76 21.03 -3.90
N ILE A 462 10.44 20.47 -5.07
CA ILE A 462 11.22 19.36 -5.65
C ILE A 462 12.69 19.76 -5.81
N LYS A 463 12.94 20.97 -6.32
CA LYS A 463 14.30 21.51 -6.51
C LYS A 463 15.04 21.82 -5.21
N ALA A 464 14.34 22.35 -4.20
CA ALA A 464 14.95 22.72 -2.92
C ALA A 464 15.28 21.51 -2.04
N VAL A 465 14.47 20.45 -2.10
CA VAL A 465 14.75 19.22 -1.34
C VAL A 465 15.77 18.36 -2.07
N GLY A 466 15.57 18.05 -3.35
CA GLY A 466 16.34 17.01 -4.03
C GLY A 466 15.98 15.62 -3.50
N TYR A 467 15.30 14.82 -4.32
CA TYR A 467 14.78 13.51 -3.95
C TYR A 467 15.49 12.40 -4.74
N ASP A 468 15.81 11.31 -4.05
CA ASP A 468 16.38 10.09 -4.63
C ASP A 468 15.33 9.34 -5.48
N MET A 469 14.06 9.37 -5.06
CA MET A 469 12.91 8.79 -5.76
C MET A 469 11.64 9.64 -5.58
N ALA A 470 10.84 9.83 -6.62
CA ALA A 470 9.54 10.49 -6.51
C ALA A 470 8.47 9.75 -7.30
N TYR A 471 7.29 9.57 -6.69
CA TYR A 471 6.10 9.06 -7.36
C TYR A 471 5.16 10.24 -7.63
N ILE A 472 5.03 10.61 -8.91
CA ILE A 472 4.33 11.82 -9.33
C ILE A 472 3.09 11.40 -10.12
N PHE A 473 1.92 11.90 -9.73
CA PHE A 473 0.63 11.53 -10.30
C PHE A 473 -0.21 12.76 -10.64
N ALA A 474 -0.98 12.68 -11.73
CA ALA A 474 -2.10 13.59 -11.95
C ALA A 474 -3.24 13.27 -10.97
N TYR A 475 -3.91 14.30 -10.45
CA TYR A 475 -5.04 14.13 -9.55
C TYR A 475 -6.24 13.49 -10.25
N SER A 476 -6.74 12.41 -9.65
CA SER A 476 -7.95 11.69 -10.06
C SER A 476 -8.95 11.70 -8.91
N MET A 477 -10.11 12.31 -9.14
CA MET A 477 -11.17 12.42 -8.13
C MET A 477 -11.84 11.04 -7.89
N ARG A 478 -11.97 10.66 -6.62
CA ARG A 478 -12.58 9.38 -6.22
C ARG A 478 -13.88 9.58 -5.45
N GLU A 479 -14.92 8.83 -5.83
CA GLU A 479 -16.19 8.71 -5.09
C GLU A 479 -15.97 8.49 -3.58
N LYS A 480 -16.90 8.98 -2.75
CA LYS A 480 -16.88 8.91 -1.27
C LYS A 480 -15.78 9.74 -0.56
N THR A 481 -14.75 10.24 -1.24
CA THR A 481 -13.71 11.11 -0.63
C THR A 481 -14.27 12.47 -0.18
N HIS A 482 -13.52 13.21 0.66
CA HIS A 482 -13.94 14.55 1.06
C HIS A 482 -13.94 15.52 -0.13
N ALA A 483 -12.91 15.45 -0.99
CA ALA A 483 -12.79 16.27 -2.18
C ALA A 483 -13.99 16.08 -3.12
N HIS A 484 -14.36 14.83 -3.44
CA HIS A 484 -15.56 14.53 -4.23
C HIS A 484 -16.87 15.07 -3.64
N ARG A 485 -16.95 15.24 -2.31
CA ARG A 485 -18.16 15.73 -1.63
C ARG A 485 -18.21 17.26 -1.47
N ASN A 486 -17.09 17.97 -1.61
CA ASN A 486 -16.96 19.37 -1.19
C ASN A 486 -16.24 20.28 -2.19
N TYR A 487 -15.53 19.72 -3.18
CA TYR A 487 -14.77 20.45 -4.19
C TYR A 487 -15.21 20.02 -5.60
N SER A 488 -15.01 20.90 -6.58
CA SER A 488 -15.10 20.56 -8.00
C SER A 488 -13.73 20.12 -8.51
N ASP A 489 -13.68 19.17 -9.45
CA ASP A 489 -12.46 18.90 -10.23
C ASP A 489 -12.46 19.86 -11.43
N ASP A 490 -11.89 21.04 -11.22
CA ASP A 490 -11.95 22.20 -12.12
C ASP A 490 -10.66 22.42 -12.93
N VAL A 491 -9.59 21.66 -12.67
CA VAL A 491 -8.35 21.68 -13.44
C VAL A 491 -8.49 20.79 -14.69
N PRO A 492 -8.35 21.33 -15.92
CA PRO A 492 -8.48 20.52 -17.14
C PRO A 492 -7.41 19.43 -17.25
N GLU A 493 -7.76 18.27 -17.81
CA GLU A 493 -6.86 17.11 -17.93
C GLU A 493 -5.56 17.44 -18.67
N GLU A 494 -5.62 18.27 -19.72
CA GLU A 494 -4.43 18.75 -20.44
C GLU A 494 -3.47 19.55 -19.55
N VAL A 495 -4.00 20.32 -18.58
CA VAL A 495 -3.21 21.04 -17.58
C VAL A 495 -2.60 20.06 -16.59
N LYS A 496 -3.35 19.05 -16.12
CA LYS A 496 -2.82 18.00 -15.24
C LYS A 496 -1.65 17.25 -15.89
N GLN A 497 -1.78 16.86 -17.16
CA GLN A 497 -0.72 16.16 -17.90
C GLN A 497 0.50 17.05 -18.21
N ARG A 498 0.31 18.35 -18.49
CA ARG A 498 1.40 19.32 -18.58
C ARG A 498 2.15 19.42 -17.25
N ARG A 499 1.43 19.69 -16.14
CA ARG A 499 2.02 19.84 -14.80
C ARG A 499 2.76 18.57 -14.37
N LEU A 500 2.20 17.39 -14.61
CA LEU A 500 2.85 16.09 -14.39
C LEU A 500 4.20 16.00 -15.11
N SER A 501 4.24 16.37 -16.40
CA SER A 501 5.46 16.37 -17.21
C SER A 501 6.52 17.35 -16.70
N GLU A 502 6.09 18.54 -16.24
CA GLU A 502 6.97 19.56 -15.65
C GLU A 502 7.56 19.11 -14.30
N LEU A 503 6.76 18.49 -13.42
CA LEU A 503 7.26 17.93 -12.16
C LEU A 503 8.25 16.76 -12.39
N ILE A 504 7.95 15.86 -13.33
CA ILE A 504 8.87 14.76 -13.71
C ILE A 504 10.20 15.31 -14.24
N LYS A 505 10.15 16.39 -15.03
CA LYS A 505 11.36 17.07 -15.50
C LYS A 505 12.16 17.67 -14.34
N ALA A 506 11.52 18.42 -13.44
CA ALA A 506 12.16 19.04 -12.28
C ALA A 506 12.79 18.01 -11.32
N PHE A 507 12.12 16.87 -11.13
CA PHE A 507 12.68 15.74 -10.38
C PHE A 507 13.97 15.24 -11.03
N HIS A 508 13.93 14.84 -12.30
CA HIS A 508 15.10 14.32 -13.01
C HIS A 508 16.28 15.33 -13.09
N GLU A 509 16.02 16.63 -13.13
CA GLU A 509 17.07 17.67 -13.05
C GLU A 509 17.88 17.55 -11.75
N THR A 510 17.25 17.24 -10.61
CA THR A 510 17.92 17.07 -9.31
C THR A 510 18.50 15.67 -9.09
N THR A 511 17.76 14.62 -9.46
CA THR A 511 18.13 13.23 -9.13
C THR A 511 19.39 12.78 -9.85
N CYS A 512 19.69 13.30 -11.05
CA CYS A 512 20.96 13.02 -11.72
C CYS A 512 22.15 13.40 -10.84
N GLN A 513 22.14 14.61 -10.27
CA GLN A 513 23.21 15.11 -9.40
C GLN A 513 23.36 14.26 -8.13
N HIS A 514 22.25 13.74 -7.59
CA HIS A 514 22.26 12.86 -6.41
C HIS A 514 22.87 11.49 -6.73
N TYR A 515 22.57 10.90 -7.88
CA TYR A 515 23.20 9.65 -8.35
C TYR A 515 24.68 9.85 -8.71
N ASP A 516 25.03 10.97 -9.34
CA ASP A 516 26.41 11.31 -9.70
C ASP A 516 27.28 11.50 -8.44
N SER A 517 26.73 12.08 -7.36
CA SER A 517 27.42 12.18 -6.07
C SER A 517 27.67 10.84 -5.35
N GLN A 518 27.12 9.73 -5.85
CA GLN A 518 27.43 8.38 -5.33
C GLN A 518 28.68 7.77 -5.97
N VAL A 519 29.16 8.31 -7.09
CA VAL A 519 30.36 7.79 -7.76
C VAL A 519 31.60 8.00 -6.90
N GLY A 520 32.40 6.95 -6.74
CA GLY A 520 33.53 6.91 -5.81
C GLY A 520 33.19 6.40 -4.40
N THR A 521 31.91 6.20 -4.07
CA THR A 521 31.51 5.60 -2.78
C THR A 521 31.56 4.08 -2.81
N ILE A 522 31.82 3.45 -1.66
CA ILE A 522 31.64 2.00 -1.46
C ILE A 522 30.30 1.81 -0.76
N GLN A 523 29.43 0.96 -1.32
CA GLN A 523 28.09 0.71 -0.79
C GLN A 523 27.83 -0.78 -0.58
N LEU A 524 27.09 -1.11 0.48
CA LEU A 524 26.66 -2.48 0.77
C LEU A 524 25.39 -2.83 -0.01
N VAL A 525 25.52 -3.72 -0.99
CA VAL A 525 24.45 -4.12 -1.92
C VAL A 525 23.93 -5.50 -1.56
N LEU A 526 22.63 -5.63 -1.31
CA LEU A 526 21.96 -6.94 -1.20
C LEU A 526 21.64 -7.44 -2.61
N VAL A 527 22.14 -8.62 -2.97
CA VAL A 527 21.91 -9.23 -4.30
C VAL A 527 20.48 -9.78 -4.40
N GLU A 528 19.71 -9.26 -5.36
CA GLU A 528 18.32 -9.69 -5.60
C GLU A 528 18.19 -10.68 -6.77
N GLY A 529 19.12 -10.68 -7.72
CA GLY A 529 19.03 -11.54 -8.90
C GLY A 529 20.01 -11.18 -10.03
N PRO A 530 19.93 -11.90 -11.17
CA PRO A 530 20.66 -11.54 -12.39
C PRO A 530 20.11 -10.26 -13.04
N ASN A 531 20.99 -9.48 -13.67
CA ASN A 531 20.57 -8.31 -14.44
C ASN A 531 19.80 -8.74 -15.69
N ARG A 532 18.53 -8.32 -15.83
CA ARG A 532 17.68 -8.64 -16.99
C ARG A 532 18.27 -8.30 -18.36
N LYS A 533 19.26 -7.39 -18.44
CA LYS A 533 19.94 -7.04 -19.69
C LYS A 533 21.16 -7.90 -20.00
N ALA A 534 21.76 -8.52 -18.99
CA ALA A 534 23.01 -9.27 -19.07
C ALA A 534 23.00 -10.41 -18.01
N PRO A 535 22.04 -11.35 -18.10
CA PRO A 535 21.69 -12.22 -16.98
C PRO A 535 22.75 -13.26 -16.64
N GLU A 536 23.65 -13.57 -17.58
CA GLU A 536 24.75 -14.52 -17.38
C GLU A 536 26.00 -13.88 -16.78
N THR A 537 26.17 -12.55 -16.90
CA THR A 537 27.43 -11.86 -16.58
C THR A 537 27.30 -10.80 -15.48
N GLU A 538 26.10 -10.28 -15.22
CA GLU A 538 25.88 -9.22 -14.24
C GLU A 538 24.80 -9.59 -13.22
N LEU A 539 25.03 -9.19 -11.98
CA LEU A 539 24.05 -9.23 -10.90
C LEU A 539 23.45 -7.85 -10.68
N VAL A 540 22.27 -7.83 -10.06
CA VAL A 540 21.59 -6.62 -9.63
C VAL A 540 21.13 -6.75 -8.18
N GLY A 541 21.25 -5.65 -7.44
CA GLY A 541 20.85 -5.58 -6.04
C GLY A 541 20.46 -4.18 -5.61
N LYS A 542 20.16 -4.03 -4.32
CA LYS A 542 19.80 -2.75 -3.70
C LYS A 542 20.83 -2.32 -2.66
N SER A 543 21.28 -1.07 -2.76
CA SER A 543 22.03 -0.44 -1.68
C SER A 543 21.10 0.00 -0.54
N ASP A 544 21.69 0.53 0.53
CA ASP A 544 20.95 0.95 1.72
C ASP A 544 19.84 1.99 1.45
N ARG A 545 20.11 2.99 0.60
CA ARG A 545 19.09 3.98 0.18
C ARG A 545 18.00 3.43 -0.76
N GLY A 546 18.10 2.16 -1.16
CA GLY A 546 17.21 1.54 -2.14
C GLY A 546 17.62 1.78 -3.60
N HIS A 547 18.80 2.35 -3.85
CA HIS A 547 19.33 2.49 -5.21
C HIS A 547 19.62 1.13 -5.82
N ARG A 548 19.17 0.94 -7.08
CA ARG A 548 19.52 -0.24 -7.87
C ARG A 548 20.97 -0.15 -8.31
N VAL A 549 21.79 -1.12 -7.88
CA VAL A 549 23.20 -1.25 -8.25
C VAL A 549 23.39 -2.49 -9.11
N SER A 550 24.17 -2.38 -10.19
CA SER A 550 24.54 -3.50 -11.05
C SER A 550 26.06 -3.65 -11.15
N PHE A 551 26.54 -4.88 -11.12
CA PHE A 551 27.98 -5.21 -11.13
C PHE A 551 28.22 -6.58 -11.80
N VAL A 552 29.46 -6.81 -12.25
CA VAL A 552 29.84 -8.05 -12.93
C VAL A 552 29.97 -9.20 -11.93
N ASN A 553 29.44 -10.37 -12.27
CA ASN A 553 29.53 -11.58 -11.45
C ASN A 553 30.91 -12.23 -11.62
N LEU A 554 31.83 -11.93 -10.70
CA LEU A 554 33.19 -12.49 -10.66
C LEU A 554 33.46 -13.15 -9.30
N PRO A 555 34.46 -14.05 -9.19
CA PRO A 555 34.84 -14.62 -7.90
C PRO A 555 35.41 -13.56 -6.96
N LEU A 556 34.74 -13.35 -5.83
CA LEU A 556 35.10 -12.39 -4.78
C LEU A 556 35.66 -13.12 -3.56
N LEU A 557 36.49 -12.42 -2.78
CA LEU A 557 36.83 -12.86 -1.43
C LEU A 557 35.62 -12.64 -0.51
N ASP A 558 35.48 -13.50 0.48
CA ASP A 558 34.50 -13.37 1.56
C ASP A 558 35.24 -12.85 2.80
N ARG A 559 34.87 -11.67 3.31
CA ARG A 559 35.55 -11.03 4.45
C ARG A 559 35.36 -11.78 5.77
N ASP A 560 34.33 -12.61 5.87
CA ASP A 560 33.96 -13.33 7.09
C ASP A 560 34.54 -14.75 7.13
N ASN A 561 35.04 -15.27 6.01
CA ASN A 561 35.69 -16.58 5.91
C ASN A 561 37.22 -16.46 5.98
N GLN A 562 37.86 -17.26 6.85
CA GLN A 562 39.32 -17.19 7.10
C GLN A 562 40.20 -17.85 6.01
N GLY A 563 39.66 -18.10 4.81
CA GLY A 563 40.38 -18.74 3.71
C GLY A 563 40.35 -17.88 2.45
N ASP A 564 41.45 -17.86 1.69
CA ASP A 564 41.59 -17.15 0.41
C ASP A 564 40.71 -17.73 -0.74
N SER A 565 39.74 -18.58 -0.44
CA SER A 565 38.81 -19.15 -1.40
C SER A 565 37.86 -18.08 -1.93
N LYS A 566 38.01 -17.72 -3.20
CA LYS A 566 37.08 -16.83 -3.89
C LYS A 566 35.84 -17.59 -4.36
N GLN A 567 34.67 -16.99 -4.20
CA GLN A 567 33.39 -17.52 -4.68
C GLN A 567 32.59 -16.45 -5.42
N ASN A 568 31.75 -16.87 -6.37
CA ASN A 568 30.84 -15.94 -7.05
C ASN A 568 29.70 -15.57 -6.08
N PRO A 569 29.36 -14.28 -5.94
CA PRO A 569 28.20 -13.87 -5.13
C PRO A 569 26.90 -14.46 -5.68
N VAL A 570 26.01 -14.85 -4.77
CA VAL A 570 24.69 -15.42 -5.06
C VAL A 570 23.56 -14.53 -4.53
N VAL A 571 22.33 -14.88 -4.91
CA VAL A 571 21.13 -14.16 -4.46
C VAL A 571 20.97 -14.32 -2.95
N GLY A 572 20.96 -13.19 -2.23
CA GLY A 572 20.93 -13.15 -0.76
C GLY A 572 22.25 -12.76 -0.10
N ASP A 573 23.35 -12.67 -0.85
CA ASP A 573 24.60 -12.14 -0.33
C ASP A 573 24.55 -10.61 -0.18
N TYR A 574 25.26 -10.09 0.82
CA TYR A 574 25.66 -8.69 0.83
C TYR A 574 27.06 -8.56 0.21
N VAL A 575 27.16 -7.65 -0.75
CA VAL A 575 28.38 -7.42 -1.54
C VAL A 575 28.80 -5.96 -1.39
N GLU A 576 30.08 -5.75 -1.12
CA GLU A 576 30.69 -4.42 -1.13
C GLU A 576 30.94 -4.00 -2.57
N VAL A 577 30.31 -2.92 -3.02
CA VAL A 577 30.42 -2.43 -4.39
C VAL A 577 30.96 -1.01 -4.40
N HIS A 578 32.12 -0.81 -5.04
CA HIS A 578 32.65 0.51 -5.35
C HIS A 578 31.92 1.07 -6.57
N ILE A 579 31.19 2.16 -6.39
CA ILE A 579 30.34 2.76 -7.43
C ILE A 579 31.23 3.53 -8.43
N THR A 580 31.38 2.99 -9.63
CA THR A 580 32.22 3.56 -10.69
C THR A 580 31.45 4.44 -11.66
N LYS A 581 30.12 4.27 -11.75
CA LYS A 581 29.30 4.97 -12.74
C LYS A 581 27.84 5.11 -12.30
N SER A 582 27.27 6.27 -12.56
CA SER A 582 25.87 6.60 -12.38
C SER A 582 25.08 6.57 -13.70
N THR A 583 23.75 6.48 -13.55
CA THR A 583 22.75 6.84 -14.56
C THR A 583 21.56 7.47 -13.83
N ARG A 584 20.59 8.04 -14.55
CA ARG A 584 19.41 8.71 -13.96
C ARG A 584 18.56 7.87 -12.99
N THR A 585 18.73 6.54 -12.97
CA THR A 585 17.88 5.61 -12.21
C THR A 585 18.61 4.38 -11.67
N SER A 586 19.94 4.29 -11.82
CA SER A 586 20.74 3.14 -11.39
C SER A 586 22.21 3.48 -11.27
N LEU A 587 22.88 2.80 -10.36
CA LEU A 587 24.33 2.83 -10.17
C LEU A 587 24.96 1.56 -10.76
N TYR A 588 26.22 1.68 -11.15
CA TYR A 588 27.06 0.60 -11.64
C TYR A 588 28.38 0.65 -10.89
N GLY A 589 28.97 -0.51 -10.61
CA GLY A 589 30.18 -0.58 -9.82
C GLY A 589 30.97 -1.87 -9.97
N GLU A 590 32.12 -1.87 -9.33
CA GLU A 590 33.01 -3.01 -9.18
C GLU A 590 32.77 -3.65 -7.82
N ALA A 591 32.49 -4.95 -7.80
CA ALA A 591 32.32 -5.69 -6.56
C ALA A 591 33.68 -6.06 -5.97
N LEU A 592 33.86 -5.78 -4.67
CA LEU A 592 35.14 -5.93 -3.97
C LEU A 592 35.20 -7.21 -3.15
N ALA A 593 34.16 -7.47 -2.36
CA ALA A 593 34.07 -8.61 -1.45
C ALA A 593 32.62 -8.97 -1.12
N ILE A 594 32.40 -10.23 -0.75
CA ILE A 594 31.21 -10.68 -0.01
C ILE A 594 31.48 -10.41 1.49
N THR A 595 30.46 -10.01 2.23
CA THR A 595 30.59 -9.58 3.64
C THR A 595 29.26 -9.75 4.37
N LYS A 596 29.28 -9.73 5.70
CA LYS A 596 28.08 -9.54 6.53
C LYS A 596 27.73 -8.06 6.72
N LEU A 597 26.47 -7.79 7.10
CA LEU A 597 26.02 -6.44 7.35
C LEU A 597 26.79 -5.83 8.53
N THR A 598 26.87 -6.54 9.66
CA THR A 598 27.65 -6.06 10.82
C THR A 598 29.13 -5.90 10.49
N THR A 599 29.74 -6.87 9.78
CA THR A 599 31.16 -6.82 9.38
C THR A 599 31.47 -5.60 8.51
N PHE A 600 30.62 -5.24 7.55
CA PHE A 600 30.80 -4.05 6.73
C PHE A 600 30.85 -2.76 7.58
N TYR A 601 29.80 -2.50 8.36
CA TYR A 601 29.70 -1.23 9.10
C TYR A 601 30.73 -1.12 10.23
N ASN A 602 31.04 -2.21 10.93
CA ASN A 602 32.14 -2.27 11.90
C ASN A 602 33.51 -1.89 11.29
N ASN A 603 33.74 -2.18 10.01
CA ASN A 603 34.97 -1.80 9.30
C ASN A 603 34.94 -0.32 8.85
N VAL A 604 33.78 0.18 8.44
CA VAL A 604 33.58 1.61 8.09
C VAL A 604 33.80 2.50 9.31
N GLU A 605 33.29 2.13 10.48
CA GLU A 605 33.53 2.86 11.74
C GLU A 605 35.00 2.91 12.10
N LYS A 606 35.70 1.76 12.08
CA LYS A 606 37.15 1.69 12.35
C LYS A 606 37.96 2.56 11.39
N ALA A 607 37.63 2.55 10.10
CA ALA A 607 38.27 3.41 9.10
C ALA A 607 37.98 4.90 9.35
N THR A 608 36.77 5.25 9.76
CA THR A 608 36.38 6.63 10.07
C THR A 608 37.12 7.15 11.32
N VAL A 609 37.22 6.33 12.38
CA VAL A 609 37.99 6.66 13.58
C VAL A 609 39.49 6.79 13.28
N ALA A 610 40.05 5.91 12.44
CA ALA A 610 41.46 5.96 12.05
C ALA A 610 41.84 7.16 11.18
N CYS A 611 40.90 7.70 10.39
CA CYS A 611 41.07 8.90 9.58
C CYS A 611 40.69 10.21 10.30
N GLY A 612 40.18 10.12 11.54
CA GLY A 612 39.77 11.25 12.38
C GLY A 612 40.80 11.70 13.41
N ILE A 613 42.03 11.17 13.33
CA ILE A 613 43.22 11.50 14.15
C ILE A 613 44.26 12.15 13.23
#